data_AF-A0A925QP49-F1
#
_entry.id   AF-A0A925QP49-F1
#
_cell.length_a   1.000
_cell.length_b   1.000
_cell.length_c   1.000
_cell.angle_alpha   90.00
_cell.angle_beta   90.00
_cell.angle_gamma   90.00
#
_symmetry.space_group_name_H-M   'P 1'
#
loop_
_entity.id
_entity.type
_entity.pdbx_description
1 polymer ?
#
loop_
_entity_poly.entity_id
_entity_poly.type
_entity_poly.pdbx_seq_one_letter_code
_entity_poly.pdbx_strand_id
1 'polypeptide(L)'
;MDTYAVLGNPVAHSRSPWIHAEFARQTGQALHYGRLECPLDGFADALRSFAAGGACGCNVTVPFKFEALALAARASDRATLAGAANTLRFDAQGWWADNTDGVGLVRDIERHADVTLA
;
A
#
# COMPACT_ATOMS: atom_id res chain seq x y z
N MET A 1 -14.49 9.53 -8.15
CA MET A 1 -14.22 8.08 -8.08
C MET A 1 -12.99 7.87 -7.26
N ASP A 2 -13.01 6.96 -6.30
CA ASP A 2 -11.86 6.77 -5.41
C ASP A 2 -10.66 6.29 -6.21
N THR A 3 -9.51 6.90 -5.94
CA THR A 3 -8.27 6.64 -6.69
C THR A 3 -7.22 6.07 -5.76
N TYR A 4 -6.63 4.96 -6.19
CA TYR A 4 -5.56 4.24 -5.52
C TYR A 4 -4.47 3.86 -6.51
N ALA A 5 -3.28 3.57 -6.01
CA ALA A 5 -2.19 3.03 -6.81
C ALA A 5 -1.21 2.22 -5.96
N VAL A 6 -0.38 1.42 -6.64
CA VAL A 6 0.88 0.94 -6.07
C VAL A 6 2.02 1.83 -6.55
N LEU A 7 2.81 2.33 -5.60
CA LEU A 7 3.99 3.18 -5.83
C LEU A 7 5.26 2.35 -5.67
N GLY A 8 6.20 2.46 -6.62
CA GLY A 8 7.44 1.69 -6.61
C GLY A 8 8.40 2.08 -7.73
N ASN A 9 9.58 1.47 -7.72
CA ASN A 9 10.56 1.57 -8.82
C ASN A 9 11.47 0.32 -8.85
N PRO A 10 11.40 -0.52 -9.91
CA PRO A 10 10.39 -0.52 -10.97
C PRO A 10 9.03 -1.00 -10.46
N VAL A 11 7.93 -0.53 -11.03
CA VAL A 11 6.56 -0.92 -10.60
C VAL A 11 5.74 -1.61 -11.69
N ALA A 12 6.17 -1.57 -12.95
CA ALA A 12 5.42 -2.05 -14.11
C ALA A 12 4.90 -3.50 -13.96
N HIS A 13 5.68 -4.38 -13.34
CA HIS A 13 5.34 -5.79 -13.14
C HIS A 13 4.35 -6.06 -12.00
N SER A 14 3.96 -5.04 -11.23
CA SER A 14 3.07 -5.24 -10.08
C SER A 14 1.72 -5.82 -10.52
N ARG A 15 1.29 -6.88 -9.83
CA ARG A 15 -0.04 -7.49 -10.00
C ARG A 15 -1.12 -6.78 -9.21
N SER A 16 -0.79 -5.86 -8.30
CA SER A 16 -1.76 -5.17 -7.44
C SER A 16 -2.91 -4.53 -8.21
N PRO A 17 -2.71 -3.85 -9.37
CA PRO A 17 -3.84 -3.30 -10.12
C PRO A 17 -4.87 -4.34 -10.55
N TRP A 18 -4.41 -5.50 -11.02
CA TRP A 18 -5.32 -6.57 -11.40
C TRP A 18 -6.06 -7.15 -10.18
N ILE A 19 -5.34 -7.40 -9.08
CA ILE A 19 -5.91 -7.94 -7.83
C ILE A 19 -6.98 -6.98 -7.27
N HIS A 20 -6.66 -5.70 -7.14
CA HIS A 20 -7.58 -4.71 -6.56
C HIS A 20 -8.76 -4.37 -7.48
N ALA A 21 -8.56 -4.39 -8.81
CA ALA A 21 -9.66 -4.28 -9.75
C ALA A 21 -10.64 -5.46 -9.61
N GLU A 22 -10.12 -6.68 -9.44
CA GLU A 22 -10.97 -7.86 -9.24
C GLU A 22 -11.70 -7.82 -7.90
N PHE A 23 -11.05 -7.40 -6.81
CA PHE A 23 -11.73 -7.15 -5.54
C PHE A 23 -12.84 -6.10 -5.68
N ALA A 24 -12.57 -4.99 -6.37
CA ALA A 24 -13.57 -3.95 -6.59
C ALA A 24 -14.78 -4.48 -7.37
N ARG A 25 -14.54 -5.26 -8.44
CA ARG A 25 -15.59 -5.91 -9.24
C ARG A 25 -16.43 -6.87 -8.40
N GLN A 26 -15.80 -7.73 -7.59
CA GLN A 26 -16.48 -8.73 -6.77
C GLN A 26 -17.30 -8.12 -5.63
N THR A 27 -16.87 -6.96 -5.12
CA THR A 27 -17.49 -6.30 -3.95
C THR A 27 -18.37 -5.10 -4.31
N GLY A 28 -18.56 -4.82 -5.61
CA GLY A 28 -19.36 -3.69 -6.09
C GLY A 28 -18.76 -2.33 -5.76
N GLN A 29 -17.46 -2.26 -5.48
CA GLN A 29 -16.77 -1.00 -5.19
C GLN A 29 -16.43 -0.28 -6.49
N ALA A 30 -16.69 1.02 -6.52
CA ALA A 30 -16.38 1.87 -7.64
C ALA A 30 -15.07 2.62 -7.33
N LEU A 31 -13.97 2.15 -7.91
CA LEU A 31 -12.63 2.72 -7.70
C LEU A 31 -11.74 2.52 -8.94
N HIS A 32 -10.68 3.32 -9.03
CA HIS A 32 -9.56 3.10 -9.93
C HIS A 32 -8.33 2.69 -9.12
N TYR A 33 -7.65 1.63 -9.55
CA TYR A 33 -6.37 1.20 -8.96
C TYR A 33 -5.28 1.13 -10.04
N GLY A 34 -4.28 2.00 -9.94
CA GLY A 34 -3.20 2.14 -10.92
C GLY A 34 -1.81 1.72 -10.43
N ARG A 35 -0.80 2.08 -11.22
CA ARG A 35 0.63 2.02 -10.85
C ARG A 35 1.21 3.43 -10.97
N LEU A 36 2.11 3.78 -10.07
CA LEU A 36 2.86 5.04 -10.14
C LEU A 36 4.35 4.72 -9.98
N GLU A 37 5.11 4.89 -11.07
CA GLU A 37 6.56 4.73 -11.03
C GLU A 37 7.17 6.00 -10.43
N CYS A 38 7.83 5.86 -9.27
CA CYS A 38 8.38 7.01 -8.54
C CYS A 38 9.89 7.12 -8.79
N PRO A 39 10.44 8.33 -8.98
CA PRO A 39 11.90 8.53 -9.01
C PRO A 39 12.54 8.10 -7.68
N LEU A 40 13.76 7.56 -7.72
CA LEU A 40 14.46 7.09 -6.52
C LEU A 40 14.74 8.21 -5.50
N ASP A 41 14.92 9.43 -6.00
CA ASP A 41 15.19 10.67 -5.26
C ASP A 41 13.97 11.59 -5.15
N GLY A 42 12.82 11.16 -5.66
CA GLY A 42 11.59 11.96 -5.77
C GLY A 42 10.34 11.28 -5.21
N PHE A 43 10.49 10.26 -4.37
CA PHE A 43 9.36 9.50 -3.84
C PHE A 43 8.43 10.36 -2.98
N ALA A 44 8.97 11.10 -2.00
CA ALA A 44 8.16 11.97 -1.15
C ALA A 44 7.29 12.95 -1.95
N ASP A 45 7.84 13.58 -2.98
CA ASP A 45 7.13 14.55 -3.81
C ASP A 45 6.07 13.87 -4.70
N ALA A 46 6.39 12.71 -5.28
CA ALA A 46 5.43 11.91 -6.03
C ALA A 46 4.25 11.47 -5.16
N LEU A 47 4.53 11.01 -3.94
CA LEU A 47 3.51 10.58 -2.97
C LEU A 47 2.62 11.76 -2.51
N ARG A 48 3.21 12.91 -2.18
CA ARG A 48 2.45 14.13 -1.81
C ARG A 48 1.59 14.62 -2.97
N SER A 49 2.13 14.63 -4.19
CA SER A 49 1.39 15.03 -5.39
C SER A 49 0.21 14.07 -5.66
N PHE A 50 0.42 12.76 -5.49
CA PHE A 50 -0.62 11.77 -5.63
C PHE A 50 -1.76 11.96 -4.60
N ALA A 51 -1.41 12.19 -3.33
CA ALA A 51 -2.39 12.51 -2.30
C ALA A 51 -3.14 13.83 -2.58
N ALA A 52 -2.42 14.89 -2.98
CA ALA A 52 -3.00 16.19 -3.32
C ALA A 52 -3.94 16.13 -4.53
N GLY A 53 -3.73 15.17 -5.43
CA GLY A 53 -4.64 14.85 -6.54
C GLY A 53 -5.96 14.19 -6.14
N GLY A 54 -6.23 14.02 -4.84
CA GLY A 54 -7.48 13.45 -4.33
C GLY A 54 -7.47 11.92 -4.23
N ALA A 55 -6.30 11.29 -4.25
CA ALA A 55 -6.19 9.86 -3.96
C ALA A 55 -6.64 9.55 -2.52
N CYS A 56 -7.14 8.34 -2.29
CA CYS A 56 -7.63 7.91 -0.97
C CYS A 56 -6.57 7.08 -0.20
N GLY A 57 -5.55 6.59 -0.90
CA GLY A 57 -4.45 5.82 -0.33
C GLY A 57 -3.62 5.12 -1.41
N CYS A 58 -2.60 4.40 -1.00
CA CYS A 58 -1.76 3.63 -1.91
C CYS A 58 -1.09 2.42 -1.24
N ASN A 59 -0.74 1.42 -2.05
CA ASN A 59 0.33 0.51 -1.65
C ASN A 59 1.70 1.08 -2.02
N VAL A 60 2.71 0.66 -1.28
CA VAL A 60 4.11 1.00 -1.49
C VAL A 60 4.92 -0.29 -1.62
N THR A 61 5.73 -0.38 -2.66
CA THR A 61 6.66 -1.49 -2.88
C THR A 61 8.11 -1.00 -2.90
N VAL A 62 9.05 -1.88 -3.20
CA VAL A 62 10.47 -1.57 -3.26
C VAL A 62 10.74 -0.34 -4.16
N PRO A 63 11.72 0.51 -3.80
CA PRO A 63 12.50 0.50 -2.55
C PRO A 63 11.89 1.34 -1.40
N PHE A 64 10.68 1.87 -1.54
CA PHE A 64 10.23 3.04 -0.78
C PHE A 64 9.52 2.76 0.56
N LYS A 65 9.43 1.50 1.01
CA LYS A 65 8.64 1.15 2.20
C LYS A 65 9.12 1.85 3.49
N PHE A 66 10.42 2.11 3.62
CA PHE A 66 11.00 2.82 4.77
C PHE A 66 10.62 4.31 4.75
N GLU A 67 10.77 4.95 3.59
CA GLU A 67 10.42 6.36 3.40
C GLU A 67 8.92 6.59 3.57
N ALA A 68 8.08 5.67 3.08
CA ALA A 68 6.63 5.72 3.27
C ALA A 68 6.22 5.71 4.76
N LEU A 69 6.90 4.91 5.59
CA LEU A 69 6.64 4.92 7.04
C LEU A 69 7.03 6.27 7.65
N ALA A 70 8.20 6.80 7.29
CA ALA A 70 8.70 8.07 7.82
C ALA A 70 7.84 9.28 7.45
N LEU A 71 7.13 9.22 6.32
CA LEU A 71 6.26 10.29 5.83
C LEU A 71 4.86 10.28 6.47
N ALA A 72 4.45 9.17 7.09
CA ALA A 72 3.13 9.05 7.69
C ALA A 72 3.05 9.73 9.06
N ALA A 73 1.91 10.35 9.35
CA ALA A 73 1.67 11.00 10.65
C ALA A 73 1.43 9.98 11.76
N ARG A 74 0.90 8.81 11.40
CA ARG A 74 0.55 7.72 12.32
C ARG A 74 0.87 6.39 11.66
N ALA A 75 1.17 5.39 12.46
CA ALA A 75 1.47 4.04 11.99
C ALA A 75 0.79 2.99 12.86
N SER A 76 0.52 1.81 12.30
CA SER A 76 0.15 0.63 13.07
C SER A 76 1.36 0.06 13.82
N ASP A 77 1.12 -0.68 14.90
CA ASP A 77 2.20 -1.34 15.67
C ASP A 77 3.04 -2.27 14.79
N ARG A 78 2.41 -2.99 13.85
CA ARG A 78 3.11 -3.88 12.91
C ARG A 78 3.98 -3.14 11.90
N ALA A 79 3.57 -1.94 11.45
CA ALA A 79 4.40 -1.12 10.57
C ALA A 79 5.61 -0.55 11.33
N THR A 80 5.38 -0.08 12.57
CA THR A 80 6.43 0.38 13.48
C THR A 80 7.44 -0.74 13.76
N LEU A 81 6.97 -1.94 14.10
CA LEU A 81 7.81 -3.10 14.37
C LEU A 81 8.65 -3.52 13.15
N ALA A 82 8.04 -3.49 11.96
CA ALA A 82 8.74 -3.83 10.71
C ALA A 82 9.71 -2.72 10.25
N GLY A 83 9.59 -1.49 10.78
CA GLY A 83 10.31 -0.33 10.29
C GLY A 83 9.95 0.06 8.85
N ALA A 84 8.84 -0.45 8.31
CA ALA A 84 8.46 -0.32 6.91
C ALA A 84 6.95 -0.31 6.74
N ALA A 85 6.43 0.47 5.80
CA ALA A 85 5.01 0.52 5.44
C ALA A 85 4.80 0.12 3.97
N ASN A 86 3.89 -0.82 3.73
CA ASN A 86 3.47 -1.23 2.37
C ASN A 86 2.09 -0.68 2.00
N THR A 87 1.39 -0.01 2.93
CA THR A 87 0.03 0.49 2.77
C THR A 87 -0.08 1.84 3.45
N LEU A 88 -0.59 2.83 2.73
CA LEU A 88 -0.92 4.16 3.25
C LEU A 88 -2.39 4.46 3.01
N ARG A 89 -3.05 5.01 4.03
CA ARG A 89 -4.39 5.59 3.91
C ARG A 89 -4.30 7.09 4.16
N PHE A 90 -4.91 7.88 3.29
CA PHE A 90 -4.93 9.33 3.43
C PHE A 90 -6.24 9.74 4.12
N ASP A 91 -6.12 10.45 5.24
CA ASP A 91 -7.28 10.98 5.96
C ASP A 91 -7.01 12.40 6.48
N ALA A 92 -8.04 13.04 7.04
CA ALA A 92 -7.98 14.43 7.48
C ALA A 92 -7.02 14.68 8.66
N GLN A 93 -6.57 13.63 9.35
CA GLN A 93 -5.60 13.71 10.44
C GLN A 93 -4.16 13.43 9.96
N GLY A 94 -3.94 13.44 8.64
CA GLY A 94 -2.68 13.05 8.01
C GLY A 94 -2.66 11.58 7.63
N TRP A 95 -1.55 11.11 7.08
CA TRP A 95 -1.50 9.75 6.54
C TRP A 95 -1.32 8.72 7.64
N TRP A 96 -2.04 7.60 7.51
CA TRP A 96 -1.89 6.44 8.37
C TRP A 96 -1.16 5.34 7.60
N ALA A 97 -0.07 4.84 8.17
CA ALA A 97 0.78 3.80 7.62
C ALA A 97 0.51 2.43 8.24
N ASP A 98 0.62 1.42 7.38
CA ASP A 98 0.46 0.03 7.77
C ASP A 98 1.41 -0.90 6.99
N ASN A 99 1.65 -2.07 7.56
CA ASN A 99 2.38 -3.16 6.93
C ASN A 99 1.54 -4.44 6.96
N THR A 100 1.03 -4.84 5.80
CA THR A 100 0.16 -6.01 5.66
C THR A 100 0.89 -7.28 5.26
N ASP A 101 2.20 -7.22 4.97
CA ASP A 101 2.95 -8.37 4.46
C ASP A 101 2.96 -9.53 5.48
N GLY A 102 3.28 -9.23 6.75
CA GLY A 102 3.36 -10.25 7.80
C GLY A 102 2.01 -10.92 8.10
N VAL A 103 0.95 -10.12 8.25
CA VAL A 103 -0.40 -10.66 8.50
C VAL A 103 -0.94 -11.39 7.27
N GLY A 104 -0.58 -10.96 6.06
CA GLY A 104 -0.92 -11.65 4.82
C GLY A 104 -0.28 -13.03 4.75
N LEU A 105 1.01 -13.13 5.05
CA LEU A 105 1.75 -14.39 5.08
C LEU A 105 1.18 -15.38 6.10
N VAL A 106 0.98 -14.95 7.35
CA VAL A 106 0.42 -15.80 8.41
C VAL A 106 -0.95 -16.35 8.00
N ARG A 107 -1.84 -15.48 7.47
CA ARG A 107 -3.16 -15.91 7.01
C ARG A 107 -3.10 -16.92 5.87
N ASP A 108 -2.18 -16.74 4.94
CA ASP A 108 -2.03 -17.67 3.80
C ASP A 108 -1.58 -19.06 4.28
N ILE A 109 -0.58 -19.11 5.16
CA ILE A 109 -0.09 -20.36 5.75
C ILE A 109 -1.19 -21.07 6.53
N GLU A 110 -1.89 -20.36 7.41
CA GLU A 110 -2.88 -20.98 8.29
C GLU A 110 -4.16 -21.38 7.56
N ARG A 111 -4.63 -20.58 6.58
CA ARG A 111 -5.95 -20.78 5.97
C ARG A 111 -5.93 -21.43 4.59
N HIS A 112 -4.88 -21.20 3.81
CA HIS A 112 -4.79 -21.68 2.43
C HIS A 112 -3.85 -22.87 2.31
N ALA A 113 -2.75 -22.88 3.08
CA ALA A 113 -1.88 -24.05 3.19
C ALA A 113 -2.29 -25.02 4.32
N ASP A 114 -3.25 -24.65 5.18
CA ASP A 114 -3.77 -25.46 6.30
C ASP A 114 -2.66 -25.89 7.29
N VAL A 115 -1.72 -24.99 7.58
CA VAL A 115 -0.61 -25.22 8.52
C VAL A 115 -0.78 -24.34 9.75
N THR A 116 -0.92 -24.95 10.92
CA THR A 116 -0.96 -24.20 12.20
C THR A 116 0.43 -23.68 12.55
N LEU A 117 0.53 -22.37 12.77
CA LEU A 117 1.75 -21.75 13.30
C LEU A 117 1.69 -21.75 14.84
N ALA A 118 2.82 -22.09 15.47
CA ALA A 118 2.94 -22.24 16.92
C ALA A 118 3.14 -20.91 17.65
#